data_AF-A0A5V6NE60-F1
#
_entry.id   AF-A0A5V6NE60-F1
#
_cell.length_a   1.000
_cell.length_b   1.000
_cell.length_c   1.000
_cell.angle_alpha   90.00
_cell.angle_beta   90.00
_cell.angle_gamma   90.00
#
_symmetry.space_group_name_H-M   'P 1'
#
loop_
_entity.id
_entity.type
_entity.pdbx_description
1 polymer ?
#
loop_
_entity_poly.entity_id
_entity_poly.type
_entity_poly.pdbx_seq_one_letter_code
_entity_poly.pdbx_strand_id
1 'polypeptide(L)' 'MMKKDELKYFRKGIKDVQRMLGVAKVRLNQGRYTAAEEFMRGEAALLLNLANELRDVIEIQQAEK' A
#
# COMPACT_ATOMS: atom_id res chain seq x y z
N MET A 1 -14.81 12.71 -9.17
CA MET A 1 -13.51 12.33 -9.78
C MET A 1 -12.44 12.65 -8.75
N MET A 2 -11.54 11.69 -8.46
CA MET A 2 -10.48 11.88 -7.46
C MET A 2 -9.60 13.07 -7.80
N LYS A 3 -9.18 13.80 -6.77
CA LYS A 3 -8.27 14.94 -6.91
C LYS A 3 -6.88 14.46 -7.30
N LYS A 4 -6.15 15.29 -8.04
CA LYS A 4 -4.79 14.98 -8.52
C LYS A 4 -3.83 14.60 -7.38
N ASP A 5 -3.97 15.25 -6.23
CA ASP A 5 -3.11 15.00 -5.06
C ASP A 5 -3.42 13.67 -4.38
N GLU A 6 -4.70 13.29 -4.30
CA GLU A 6 -5.14 11.97 -3.83
C GLU A 6 -4.54 10.87 -4.73
N LEU A 7 -4.67 11.03 -6.06
CA LEU A 7 -4.09 10.08 -7.01
C LEU A 7 -2.56 9.98 -6.89
N LYS A 8 -1.87 11.09 -6.63
CA LYS A 8 -0.42 11.11 -6.40
C LYS A 8 -0.06 10.36 -5.12
N TYR A 9 -0.83 10.55 -4.06
CA TYR A 9 -0.67 9.84 -2.80
C TYR A 9 -0.83 8.33 -2.96
N PHE A 10 -1.92 7.85 -3.58
CA PHE A 10 -2.13 6.40 -3.82
C PHE A 10 -1.01 5.78 -4.65
N ARG A 11 -0.60 6.46 -5.74
CA ARG A 11 0.52 5.99 -6.57
C ARG A 11 1.83 5.90 -5.80
N LYS A 12 2.08 6.83 -4.88
CA LYS A 12 3.27 6.80 -4.03
C LYS A 12 3.20 5.61 -3.07
N GLY A 13 2.08 5.43 -2.36
CA GLY A 13 1.89 4.31 -1.44
C GLY A 13 2.10 2.94 -2.10
N ILE A 14 1.51 2.72 -3.28
CA ILE A 14 1.72 1.48 -4.05
C ILE A 14 3.20 1.28 -4.43
N LYS A 15 3.90 2.34 -4.84
CA LYS A 15 5.33 2.27 -5.19
C LYS A 15 6.20 1.96 -3.98
N ASP A 16 5.87 2.52 -2.82
CA ASP A 16 6.61 2.28 -1.58
C ASP A 16 6.47 0.81 -1.15
N VAL A 17 5.26 0.23 -1.25
CA VAL A 17 5.01 -1.21 -1.04
C VAL A 17 5.83 -2.07 -1.99
N GLN A 18 5.81 -1.76 -3.30
CA GLN A 18 6.59 -2.52 -4.28
C GLN A 18 8.09 -2.52 -3.97
N ARG A 19 8.63 -1.37 -3.53
CA ARG A 19 10.04 -1.27 -3.11
C ARG A 19 10.32 -2.19 -1.91
N MET A 20 9.44 -2.17 -0.92
CA MET A 20 9.62 -2.94 0.30
C MET A 20 9.44 -4.44 0.11
N LEU A 21 8.56 -4.88 -0.80
CA LEU A 21 8.51 -6.27 -1.24
C LEU A 21 9.83 -6.72 -1.90
N GLY A 22 10.50 -5.81 -2.63
CA GLY A 22 11.86 -6.04 -3.13
C GLY A 22 12.87 -6.29 -2.01
N VAL A 23 12.80 -5.52 -0.92
CA VAL A 23 13.64 -5.72 0.27
C VAL A 23 13.32 -7.05 0.95
N ALA A 24 12.04 -7.37 1.15
CA ALA A 24 11.61 -8.63 1.74
C ALA A 24 12.12 -9.83 0.94
N LYS A 25 12.09 -9.78 -0.40
CA LYS A 25 12.67 -10.80 -1.28
C LYS A 25 14.18 -10.99 -1.03
N VAL A 26 14.94 -9.90 -0.88
CA VAL A 26 16.37 -10.00 -0.56
C VAL A 26 16.58 -10.65 0.80
N ARG A 27 15.74 -10.35 1.80
CA ARG A 27 15.81 -10.97 3.13
C ARG A 27 15.49 -12.46 3.11
N LEU A 28 14.48 -12.88 2.35
CA LEU A 28 14.18 -14.30 2.12
C LEU A 28 15.40 -15.03 1.55
N ASN A 29 16.04 -14.47 0.53
CA ASN A 29 17.23 -15.07 -0.09
C ASN A 29 18.44 -15.13 0.86
N GLN A 30 18.46 -14.31 1.91
CA GLN A 30 19.49 -14.32 2.97
C GLN A 30 19.15 -15.24 4.15
N GLY A 31 18.04 -15.99 4.09
CA GLY A 31 17.54 -16.81 5.20
C GLY A 31 16.97 -16.00 6.38
N ARG A 32 16.76 -14.69 6.21
CA ARG A 32 16.25 -13.79 7.26
C ARG A 32 14.72 -13.76 7.22
N TYR A 33 14.10 -14.89 7.52
CA TYR A 33 12.66 -15.10 7.34
C TYR A 33 11.79 -14.19 8.23
N THR A 34 12.12 -14.05 9.52
CA THR A 34 11.37 -13.17 10.44
C THR A 34 11.35 -11.72 9.95
N ALA A 35 12.51 -11.19 9.55
CA ALA A 35 12.58 -9.84 9.01
C ALA A 35 11.79 -9.70 7.70
N ALA A 36 11.82 -10.72 6.83
CA ALA A 36 11.02 -10.71 5.61
C ALA A 36 9.51 -10.72 5.91
N GLU A 37 9.07 -11.53 6.88
CA GLU A 37 7.69 -11.60 7.33
C GLU A 37 7.22 -10.26 7.92
N GLU A 38 8.01 -9.63 8.79
CA GLU A 38 7.71 -8.32 9.37
C GLU A 38 7.49 -7.26 8.28
N PHE A 39 8.36 -7.21 7.28
CA PHE A 39 8.17 -6.32 6.13
C PHE A 39 6.88 -6.63 5.38
N MET A 40 6.63 -7.91 5.05
CA MET A 40 5.42 -8.29 4.31
C MET A 40 4.14 -7.95 5.07
N ARG A 41 4.11 -8.13 6.40
CA ARG A 41 2.97 -7.75 7.25
C ARG A 41 2.74 -6.25 7.26
N GLY A 42 3.81 -5.46 7.39
CA GLY A 42 3.73 -4.00 7.33
C GLY A 42 3.18 -3.49 6.00
N GLU A 43 3.68 -4.04 4.89
CA GLU A 43 3.20 -3.66 3.55
C GLU A 43 1.76 -4.09 3.29
N ALA A 44 1.34 -5.26 3.79
CA ALA A 44 -0.04 -5.71 3.69
C ALA A 44 -0.99 -4.76 4.44
N ALA A 45 -0.60 -4.30 5.62
CA ALA A 45 -1.37 -3.32 6.38
C ALA A 45 -1.47 -1.97 5.63
N LEU A 46 -0.39 -1.50 5.00
CA LEU A 46 -0.40 -0.27 4.22
C LEU A 46 -1.34 -0.38 3.00
N LEU A 47 -1.28 -1.49 2.27
CA LEU A 47 -2.19 -1.73 1.14
C LEU A 47 -3.66 -1.78 1.56
N LEU A 48 -3.96 -2.42 2.69
CA LEU A 48 -5.31 -2.47 3.23
C LEU A 48 -5.82 -1.07 3.58
N ASN A 49 -5.00 -0.24 4.21
CA ASN A 49 -5.35 1.14 4.53
C ASN A 49 -5.62 1.96 3.26
N LEU A 50 -4.74 1.87 2.25
CA LEU A 50 -4.95 2.54 0.96
C LEU A 50 -6.24 2.06 0.27
N ALA A 51 -6.58 0.77 0.37
CA ALA A 51 -7.81 0.24 -0.18
C ALA A 51 -9.06 0.79 0.53
N ASN A 52 -9.01 0.90 1.86
CA ASN A 52 -10.09 1.49 2.65
C ASN A 52 -10.27 2.98 2.31
N GLU A 53 -9.18 3.75 2.30
CA GLU A 53 -9.23 5.18 1.93
C GLU A 53 -9.78 5.38 0.50
N LEU A 54 -9.39 4.52 -0.45
CA LEU A 54 -9.92 4.57 -1.81
C LEU A 54 -11.43 4.29 -1.83
N ARG A 55 -11.89 3.31 -1.05
CA ARG A 55 -13.30 2.99 -0.90
C ARG A 55 -14.07 4.17 -0.33
N ASP A 56 -13.59 4.80 0.74
CA ASP A 56 -14.22 5.96 1.36
C ASP A 56 -14.36 7.12 0.36
N VAL A 57 -13.32 7.37 -0.44
CA VAL A 57 -13.37 8.41 -1.50
C VAL A 57 -14.43 8.07 -2.56
N ILE A 58 -14.59 6.80 -2.93
CA ILE A 58 -15.63 6.37 -3.88
C ILE A 58 -17.02 6.54 -3.27
N GLU A 59 -17.22 6.14 -2.02
CA GLU A 59 -18.52 6.24 -1.32
C GLU A 59 -18.96 7.69 -1.15
N ILE A 60 -18.05 8.59 -0.74
CA ILE A 60 -18.31 10.04 -0.64
C ILE A 60 -18.72 10.61 -2.01
N GLN A 61 -17.98 10.27 -3.07
CA GLN A 61 -18.30 10.74 -4.42
C GLN A 61 -19.63 10.21 -4.96
N GLN A 62 -20.10 9.06 -4.48
CA GLN A 62 -21.42 8.52 -4.83
C GLN A 62 -22.54 9.20 -4.05
N ALA A 63 -22.31 9.56 -2.78
CA ALA A 63 -23.28 10.25 -1.94
C ALA A 63 -23.47 11.73 -2.33
N GLU A 64 -22.44 12.37 -2.90
CA GLU A 64 -22.48 13.76 -3.38
C GLU A 64 -23.08 13.92 -4.80
N LYS A 65 -23.48 12.82 -5.45
CA LYS A 65 -24.14 12.80 -6.77
C LYS A 65 -25.65 12.74 -6.65
#